data_AF-X1PWY1-F1
#
_entry.id   AF-X1PWY1-F1
#
_cell.length_a   1.000
_cell.length_b   1.000
_cell.length_c   1.000
_cell.angle_alpha   90.00
_cell.angle_beta   90.00
_cell.angle_gamma   90.00
#
_symmetry.space_group_name_H-M   'P 1'
#
loop_
_entity.id
_entity.type
_entity.pdbx_description
1 polymer ?
#
loop_
_entity_poly.entity_id
_entity_poly.type
_entity_poly.pdbx_seq_one_letter_code
_entity_poly.pdbx_strand_id
1 'polypeptide(L)'
;AGQVKATTGGGIYFGHLGAKIAVEVLKELLDTDDLTADKLSSYHRQWKAKMGSEISLGYRARQVYAGLSDRQIDSIFSMLGSGGVAETLVNSPGFSFDWHSNLILKGLKYSLAHPLRKAWQLIPPGVAS
;
A
#
# COMPACT_ATOMS: atom_id res chain seq x y z
N ALA A 1 11.34 -7.51 13.97
CA ALA A 1 9.93 -7.93 14.14
C ALA A 1 9.05 -6.71 13.93
N GLY A 2 8.31 -6.66 12.82
CA GLY A 2 7.54 -5.46 12.40
C GLY A 2 6.88 -5.64 11.04
N GLN A 3 6.46 -6.87 10.73
CA GLN A 3 5.87 -7.26 9.44
C GLN A 3 4.35 -7.10 9.43
N VAL A 4 3.83 -6.10 10.15
CA VAL A 4 2.40 -5.83 10.19
C VAL A 4 2.08 -4.84 9.08
N LYS A 5 1.14 -5.19 8.19
CA LYS A 5 0.64 -4.26 7.20
C LYS A 5 -0.11 -3.14 7.92
N ALA A 6 0.41 -1.92 7.85
CA ALA A 6 -0.13 -0.76 8.57
C ALA A 6 -1.54 -0.33 8.12
N THR A 7 -2.04 -0.87 6.99
CA THR A 7 -3.33 -0.45 6.40
C THR A 7 -4.53 -1.28 6.87
N THR A 8 -4.37 -2.54 7.26
CA THR A 8 -5.46 -3.42 7.69
C THR A 8 -5.22 -4.08 9.06
N GLY A 9 -4.03 -3.93 9.64
CA GLY A 9 -3.58 -4.75 10.77
C GLY A 9 -3.27 -6.21 10.39
N GLY A 10 -3.47 -6.60 9.12
CA GLY A 10 -3.18 -7.93 8.63
C GLY A 10 -1.67 -8.17 8.50
N GLY A 11 -1.15 -9.16 9.23
CA GLY A 11 0.26 -9.56 9.16
C GLY A 11 0.48 -11.00 8.70
N ILE A 12 -0.58 -11.77 8.40
CA ILE A 12 -0.49 -13.21 8.16
C ILE A 12 0.31 -13.51 6.89
N TYR A 13 -0.02 -12.86 5.77
CA TYR A 13 0.70 -13.08 4.51
C TYR A 13 2.16 -12.60 4.56
N PHE A 14 2.41 -11.41 5.12
CA PHE A 14 3.78 -10.90 5.30
C PHE A 14 4.58 -11.67 6.34
N GLY A 15 3.92 -12.20 7.36
CA GLY A 15 4.51 -13.12 8.33
C GLY A 15 4.88 -14.45 7.68
N HIS A 16 4.02 -15.01 6.82
CA HIS A 16 4.33 -16.22 6.05
C HIS A 16 5.52 -16.01 5.09
N LEU A 17 5.54 -14.91 4.35
CA LEU A 17 6.68 -14.55 3.49
C LEU A 17 7.95 -14.35 4.32
N GLY A 18 7.84 -13.68 5.47
CA GLY A 18 8.93 -13.51 6.42
C GLY A 18 9.46 -14.85 6.92
N ALA A 19 8.59 -15.79 7.26
CA ALA A 19 8.97 -17.13 7.71
C ALA A 19 9.67 -17.91 6.57
N LYS A 20 9.15 -17.85 5.34
CA LYS A 20 9.78 -18.50 4.19
C LYS A 20 11.20 -18.00 3.94
N ILE A 21 11.39 -16.68 3.91
CA ILE A 21 12.71 -16.06 3.72
C ILE A 21 13.65 -16.43 4.88
N ALA A 22 13.14 -16.50 6.11
CA ALA A 22 13.94 -16.92 7.27
C ALA A 22 14.42 -18.36 7.13
N VAL A 23 13.55 -19.28 6.71
CA VAL A 23 13.91 -20.69 6.47
C VAL A 23 14.95 -20.82 5.36
N GLU A 24 14.77 -20.09 4.26
CA GLU A 24 15.72 -20.10 3.13
C GLU A 24 17.11 -19.62 3.57
N VAL A 25 17.19 -18.51 4.32
CA VAL A 25 18.46 -17.99 4.85
C VAL A 25 19.09 -18.97 5.84
N LEU A 26 18.31 -19.48 6.80
CA LEU A 26 18.86 -20.38 7.81
C LEU A 26 19.38 -21.69 7.21
N LYS A 27 18.70 -22.23 6.19
CA LYS A 27 19.15 -23.46 5.52
C LYS A 27 20.55 -23.29 4.93
N GLU A 28 20.78 -22.20 4.19
CA GLU A 28 22.08 -21.90 3.59
C GLU A 28 23.20 -21.71 4.64
N LEU A 29 22.88 -21.02 5.73
CA LEU A 29 23.87 -20.71 6.77
C LEU A 29 24.17 -21.90 7.69
N LEU A 30 23.18 -22.78 7.92
CA LEU A 30 23.40 -24.03 8.66
C LEU A 30 24.22 -25.03 7.86
N ASP A 31 24.02 -25.10 6.53
CA ASP A 31 24.83 -25.96 5.65
C ASP A 31 26.31 -25.52 5.63
N THR A 32 26.60 -24.26 5.95
CA THR A 32 27.95 -23.66 5.95
C THR A 32 28.51 -23.35 7.35
N ASP A 33 27.72 -23.60 8.40
CA ASP A 33 27.99 -23.25 9.81
C ASP A 33 28.43 -21.78 10.05
N ASP A 34 27.98 -20.85 9.19
CA ASP A 34 28.32 -19.42 9.27
C ASP A 34 27.10 -18.58 9.69
N LEU A 35 26.85 -18.55 10.99
CA LEU A 35 25.75 -17.80 11.62
C LEU A 35 26.16 -16.40 12.10
N THR A 36 27.16 -15.79 11.45
CA THR A 36 27.59 -14.43 11.79
C THR A 36 26.49 -13.40 11.55
N ALA A 37 26.54 -12.28 12.30
CA ALA A 37 25.57 -11.19 12.15
C ALA A 37 25.50 -10.65 10.71
N ASP A 38 26.65 -10.59 10.03
CA ASP A 38 26.74 -10.15 8.64
C ASP A 38 26.00 -11.09 7.69
N LYS A 39 26.07 -12.40 7.90
CA LYS A 39 25.33 -13.38 7.11
C LYS A 39 23.84 -13.37 7.42
N LEU A 40 23.47 -13.29 8.70
CA LEU A 40 22.08 -13.16 9.14
C LEU A 40 21.41 -11.87 8.64
N SER A 41 22.18 -10.82 8.35
CA SER A 41 21.66 -9.59 7.75
C SER A 41 21.08 -9.80 6.33
N SER A 42 21.38 -10.93 5.67
CA SER A 42 20.77 -11.33 4.40
C SER A 42 19.26 -11.47 4.52
N TYR A 43 18.75 -12.00 5.64
CA TYR A 43 17.33 -12.04 5.95
C TYR A 43 16.72 -10.64 5.85
N HIS A 44 17.36 -9.67 6.53
CA HIS A 44 16.89 -8.29 6.54
C HIS A 44 16.82 -7.69 5.14
N ARG A 45 17.87 -7.88 4.34
CA ARG A 45 17.90 -7.40 2.95
C ARG A 45 16.79 -8.02 2.12
N GLN A 46 16.60 -9.33 2.20
CA GLN A 46 15.66 -10.07 1.36
C GLN A 46 14.21 -9.72 1.67
N TRP A 47 13.79 -9.72 2.94
CA TRP A 47 12.41 -9.36 3.26
C TRP A 47 12.13 -7.88 2.95
N LYS A 48 13.10 -6.99 3.17
CA LYS A 48 12.96 -5.56 2.86
C LYS A 48 12.86 -5.31 1.35
N ALA A 49 13.64 -6.02 0.54
CA ALA A 49 13.54 -5.96 -0.92
C ALA A 49 12.17 -6.47 -1.40
N LYS A 50 11.65 -7.54 -0.79
CA LYS A 50 10.37 -8.16 -1.15
C LYS A 50 9.16 -7.30 -0.76
N MET A 51 9.11 -6.80 0.48
CA MET A 51 7.91 -6.24 1.11
C MET A 51 8.05 -4.79 1.58
N GLY A 52 9.26 -4.23 1.60
CA GLY A 52 9.54 -2.94 2.24
C GLY A 52 8.83 -1.75 1.58
N SER A 53 8.71 -1.77 0.25
CA SER A 53 7.98 -0.73 -0.50
C SER A 53 6.49 -0.71 -0.13
N GLU A 54 5.87 -1.89 -0.05
CA GLU A 54 4.45 -2.04 0.29
C GLU A 54 4.18 -1.63 1.75
N ILE A 55 5.04 -2.02 2.69
CA ILE A 55 4.94 -1.61 4.10
C ILE A 55 5.07 -0.09 4.24
N SER A 56 6.08 0.51 3.58
CA SER A 56 6.31 1.96 3.62
C SER A 56 5.15 2.74 2.99
N LEU A 57 4.65 2.27 1.85
CA LEU A 57 3.53 2.91 1.17
C LEU A 57 2.23 2.81 1.97
N GLY A 58 1.98 1.65 2.58
CA GLY A 58 0.85 1.46 3.48
C GLY A 58 0.92 2.37 4.71
N TYR A 59 2.11 2.54 5.30
CA TYR A 59 2.32 3.49 6.39
C TYR A 59 2.01 4.92 5.96
N ARG A 60 2.50 5.36 4.79
CA ARG A 60 2.21 6.68 4.24
C ARG A 60 0.73 6.88 3.97
N ALA A 61 0.04 5.89 3.41
CA ALA A 61 -1.41 5.95 3.20
C ALA A 61 -2.14 6.16 4.53
N ARG A 62 -1.77 5.42 5.58
CA ARG A 62 -2.33 5.59 6.93
C ARG A 62 -2.11 7.01 7.47
N GLN A 63 -0.92 7.56 7.31
CA GLN A 63 -0.61 8.93 7.75
C GLN A 63 -1.49 9.96 7.03
N VAL A 64 -1.72 9.79 5.73
CA VAL A 64 -2.62 10.66 4.98
C VAL A 64 -4.06 10.54 5.47
N TYR A 65 -4.57 9.33 5.66
CA TYR A 65 -5.92 9.10 6.21
C TYR A 65 -6.10 9.73 7.60
N ALA A 66 -5.09 9.62 8.46
CA ALA A 66 -5.13 10.20 9.81
C ALA A 66 -5.22 11.73 9.82
N GLY A 67 -4.84 12.39 8.72
CA GLY A 67 -4.95 13.84 8.55
C GLY A 67 -6.25 14.31 7.88
N LEU A 68 -7.16 13.41 7.52
CA LEU A 68 -8.45 13.78 6.89
C LEU A 68 -9.52 14.07 7.94
N SER A 69 -10.35 15.07 7.66
CA SER A 69 -11.58 15.32 8.43
C SER A 69 -12.69 14.34 8.06
N ASP A 70 -13.68 14.17 8.95
CA ASP A 70 -14.85 13.30 8.73
C ASP A 70 -15.56 13.62 7.42
N ARG A 71 -15.74 14.91 7.08
CA ARG A 71 -16.37 15.33 5.80
C ARG A 71 -15.58 14.87 4.58
N GLN A 72 -14.24 14.87 4.66
CA GLN A 72 -13.39 14.39 3.57
C GLN A 72 -13.46 12.87 3.46
N ILE A 73 -13.53 12.17 4.59
CA ILE A 73 -13.71 10.72 4.65
C ILE A 73 -15.06 10.32 4.03
N ASP A 74 -16.15 10.99 4.41
CA ASP A 74 -17.49 10.78 3.85
C ASP A 74 -17.54 11.06 2.35
N SER A 75 -16.85 12.12 1.89
CA SER A 75 -16.74 12.41 0.46
C SER A 75 -15.98 11.32 -0.30
N ILE A 76 -14.97 10.69 0.31
CA ILE A 76 -14.25 9.56 -0.30
C ILE A 76 -15.17 8.35 -0.38
N PHE A 77 -15.87 8.00 0.70
CA PHE A 77 -16.76 6.83 0.72
C PHE A 77 -17.96 6.98 -0.22
N SER A 78 -18.57 8.16 -0.27
CA SER A 78 -19.67 8.44 -1.20
C SER A 78 -19.22 8.30 -2.66
N MET A 79 -18.02 8.77 -3.04
CA MET A 79 -17.48 8.56 -4.38
C MET A 79 -17.22 7.08 -4.69
N LEU A 80 -16.69 6.32 -3.73
CA LEU A 80 -16.42 4.89 -3.90
C LEU A 80 -17.71 4.07 -4.06
N GLY A 81 -18.76 4.41 -3.30
CA GLY A 81 -20.05 3.71 -3.31
C GLY A 81 -20.98 4.10 -4.46
N SER A 82 -20.92 5.34 -4.95
CA SER A 82 -21.85 5.82 -5.98
C SER A 82 -21.38 5.59 -7.43
N GLY A 83 -20.09 5.34 -7.65
CA GLY A 83 -19.50 5.28 -9.00
C GLY A 83 -19.08 3.90 -9.49
N GLY A 84 -19.39 2.80 -8.78
CA GLY A 84 -18.87 1.46 -9.12
C GLY A 84 -17.34 1.35 -9.06
N VAL A 85 -16.67 2.34 -8.48
CA VAL A 85 -15.21 2.45 -8.41
C VAL A 85 -14.63 1.33 -7.56
N ALA A 86 -15.29 1.00 -6.44
CA ALA A 86 -14.88 -0.12 -5.59
C ALA A 86 -14.90 -1.45 -6.36
N GLU A 87 -15.97 -1.71 -7.10
CA GLU A 87 -16.14 -2.93 -7.89
C GLU A 87 -15.13 -2.98 -9.05
N THR A 88 -14.92 -1.86 -9.73
CA THR A 88 -13.91 -1.74 -10.80
C THR A 88 -12.50 -1.98 -10.25
N LEU A 89 -12.18 -1.48 -9.06
CA LEU A 89 -10.88 -1.67 -8.42
C LEU A 89 -10.66 -3.13 -8.02
N VAL A 90 -11.63 -3.78 -7.39
CA VAL A 90 -11.55 -5.18 -6.97
C VAL A 90 -11.38 -6.11 -8.18
N ASN A 91 -12.07 -5.80 -9.28
CA ASN A 91 -11.99 -6.57 -10.53
C ASN A 91 -10.83 -6.14 -11.45
N SER A 92 -10.01 -5.16 -11.05
CA SER A 92 -8.95 -4.64 -11.91
C SER A 92 -7.80 -5.65 -12.05
N PRO A 93 -7.22 -5.80 -13.26
CA PRO A 93 -6.01 -6.58 -13.44
C PRO A 93 -4.88 -6.00 -12.57
N GLY A 94 -4.36 -6.81 -11.64
CA GLY A 94 -3.31 -6.39 -10.70
C GLY A 94 -3.80 -5.94 -9.33
N PHE A 95 -5.09 -6.03 -9.03
CA PHE A 95 -5.55 -5.96 -7.64
C PHE A 95 -5.08 -7.19 -6.85
N SER A 96 -4.44 -6.94 -5.72
CA SER A 96 -4.11 -7.97 -4.74
C SER A 96 -4.31 -7.36 -3.36
N PHE A 97 -5.06 -8.05 -2.51
CA PHE A 97 -5.34 -7.59 -1.15
C PHE A 97 -4.05 -7.39 -0.34
N ASP A 98 -3.06 -8.26 -0.54
CA ASP A 98 -1.78 -8.15 0.17
C ASP A 98 -0.84 -7.09 -0.44
N TRP A 99 -1.07 -6.66 -1.69
CA TRP A 99 -0.24 -5.71 -2.44
C TRP A 99 -1.03 -4.49 -2.98
N HIS A 100 -1.95 -3.94 -2.20
CA HIS A 100 -2.86 -2.87 -2.65
C HIS A 100 -2.45 -1.43 -2.29
N SER A 101 -1.33 -1.18 -1.59
CA SER A 101 -1.08 0.15 -1.00
C SER A 101 -1.00 1.26 -2.05
N ASN A 102 -0.52 0.93 -3.25
CA ASN A 102 -0.50 1.85 -4.38
C ASN A 102 -1.90 2.19 -4.91
N LEU A 103 -2.81 1.22 -4.95
CA LEU A 103 -4.19 1.43 -5.36
C LEU A 103 -4.92 2.32 -4.36
N ILE A 104 -4.72 2.08 -3.06
CA ILE A 104 -5.24 2.94 -1.98
C ILE A 104 -4.76 4.37 -2.16
N LEU A 105 -3.44 4.58 -2.34
CA LEU A 105 -2.89 5.91 -2.53
C LEU A 105 -3.42 6.61 -3.79
N LYS A 106 -3.57 5.88 -4.90
CA LYS A 106 -4.14 6.41 -6.15
C LYS A 106 -5.61 6.81 -5.99
N GLY A 107 -6.42 5.96 -5.36
CA GLY A 107 -7.83 6.26 -5.08
C GLY A 107 -7.99 7.49 -4.20
N LEU A 108 -7.17 7.62 -3.16
CA LEU A 108 -7.15 8.78 -2.28
C LEU A 108 -6.76 10.07 -3.02
N LYS A 109 -5.70 10.03 -3.84
CA LYS A 109 -5.31 11.18 -4.69
C LYS A 109 -6.43 11.57 -5.66
N TYR A 110 -7.09 10.59 -6.27
CA TYR A 110 -8.18 10.85 -7.20
C TYR A 110 -9.36 11.54 -6.51
N SER A 111 -9.78 11.06 -5.34
CA SER A 111 -10.88 11.66 -4.59
C SER A 111 -10.58 13.09 -4.13
N LEU A 112 -9.34 13.35 -3.65
CA LEU A 112 -8.92 14.70 -3.26
C LEU A 112 -8.84 15.68 -4.45
N ALA A 113 -8.52 15.20 -5.66
CA ALA A 113 -8.45 16.02 -6.87
C ALA A 113 -9.80 16.16 -7.60
N HIS A 114 -10.78 15.32 -7.30
CA HIS A 114 -12.09 15.32 -7.92
C HIS A 114 -12.87 16.65 -7.79
N PRO A 115 -12.94 17.33 -6.62
CA PRO A 115 -13.61 18.63 -6.54
C PRO A 115 -13.00 19.69 -7.47
N LEU A 116 -11.68 19.64 -7.71
CA LEU A 116 -10.98 20.56 -8.61
C LEU A 116 -11.23 20.26 -10.09
N ARG A 117 -11.34 18.98 -10.48
CA ARG A 117 -11.64 18.60 -11.89
C ARG A 117 -13.08 18.94 -12.30
N LYS A 118 -14.04 18.77 -11.39
CA LYS A 118 -15.44 19.14 -11.66
C LYS A 118 -15.58 20.66 -11.82
N ALA A 119 -14.83 21.44 -11.04
CA ALA A 119 -14.76 22.90 -11.19
C ALA A 119 -14.09 23.30 -12.51
N TRP A 120 -13.04 22.61 -12.95
CA TRP A 120 -12.35 22.91 -14.23
C TRP A 120 -13.21 22.59 -15.46
N GLN A 121 -14.07 21.56 -15.39
CA GLN A 121 -15.05 21.24 -16.44
C GLN A 121 -16.23 22.23 -16.52
N LEU A 122 -16.40 23.09 -15.51
CA LEU A 122 -17.42 24.15 -15.48
C LEU A 122 -16.88 25.51 -15.95
N ILE A 123 -15.58 25.62 -16.28
CA ILE A 123 -14.99 26.84 -16.86
C ILE A 123 -15.16 26.75 -18.39
N PRO A 124 -15.89 27.68 -19.03
CA PRO A 124 -16.05 27.69 -20.49
C PRO A 124 -14.69 27.91 -21.18
N PRO A 125 -14.42 27.26 -22.33
CA PRO A 125 -13.19 27.44 -23.07
C PRO A 125 -13.18 28.85 -23.70
N GLY A 126 -12.66 29.83 -22.97
CA GLY A 126 -12.59 31.21 -23.45
C GLY A 126 -11.99 32.26 -22.50
N VAL A 127 -11.50 31.90 -21.32
CA VAL A 127 -11.02 32.89 -20.32
C VAL A 127 -9.54 32.68 -19.94
N ALA A 128 -8.76 31.98 -20.77
CA ALA A 128 -7.31 31.93 -20.62
C ALA A 128 -6.66 32.41 -21.92
N SER A 129 -6.57 33.73 -22.03
CA SER A 129 -5.64 34.48 -22.88
C SER A 129 -4.62 35.14 -21.97
#